data_AF-A0AAX2AKD0-F1
#
_entry.id   AF-A0AAX2AKD0-F1
#
_cell.length_a   1.000
_cell.length_b   1.000
_cell.length_c   1.000
_cell.angle_alpha   90.00
_cell.angle_beta   90.00
_cell.angle_gamma   90.00
#
_symmetry.space_group_name_H-M   'P 1'
#
loop_
_entity.id
_entity.type
_entity.pdbx_description
1 polymer ?
#
loop_
_entity_poly.entity_id
_entity_poly.type
_entity_poly.pdbx_seq_one_letter_code
_entity_poly.pdbx_strand_id
1 'polypeptide(L)' 'MREAHERPEAMEETSVMMVGLEKSRIIQGIDILESQKEDTLKRVEDYSKPNVSEKVIRIILSYTDYVNKTVWKKS' A
#
# COMPACT_ATOMS: atom_id res chain seq x y z
N MET A 1 -9.65 15.25 -13.03
CA MET A 1 -8.57 15.17 -12.03
C MET A 1 -8.71 13.85 -11.30
N ARG A 2 -7.62 13.10 -11.11
CA ARG A 2 -7.65 11.83 -10.38
C ARG A 2 -7.44 12.16 -8.89
N GLU A 3 -8.53 12.30 -8.15
CA GLU A 3 -8.51 12.58 -6.70
C GLU A 3 -8.41 11.29 -5.86
N ALA A 4 -8.02 10.18 -6.48
CA ALA A 4 -7.87 8.89 -5.81
C ALA A 4 -6.45 8.76 -5.26
N HIS A 5 -6.33 8.48 -3.97
CA HIS A 5 -5.07 8.10 -3.36
C HIS A 5 -4.49 6.86 -4.06
N GLU A 6 -3.19 6.90 -4.35
CA GLU A 6 -2.48 5.76 -4.95
C GLU A 6 -2.29 4.59 -3.98
N ARG A 7 -2.46 4.85 -2.67
CA ARG A 7 -2.29 3.90 -1.56
C ARG A 7 -3.48 3.97 -0.58
N PRO A 8 -4.68 3.52 -0.98
CA PRO A 8 -5.86 3.52 -0.09
C PRO A 8 -5.62 2.76 1.22
N GLU A 9 -4.82 1.70 1.21
CA GLU A 9 -4.43 0.91 2.39
C GLU A 9 -3.73 1.76 3.47
N ALA A 10 -2.96 2.77 3.06
CA ALA A 10 -2.29 3.68 3.99
C ALA A 10 -3.26 4.66 4.64
N MET A 11 -4.34 5.01 3.92
CA MET A 11 -5.43 5.86 4.41
C MET A 11 -6.40 5.08 5.29
N GLU A 12 -6.67 3.81 4.99
CA GLU A 12 -7.48 2.92 5.84
C GLU A 12 -6.90 2.82 7.25
N GLU A 13 -5.58 2.66 7.35
CA GLU A 13 -4.87 2.62 8.64
C GLU A 13 -4.54 4.01 9.20
N THR A 14 -4.91 5.09 8.47
CA THR A 14 -4.62 6.50 8.85
C THR A 14 -3.13 6.72 9.17
N SER A 15 -2.25 6.03 8.44
CA SER A 15 -0.79 6.12 8.65
C SER A 15 -0.19 7.46 8.22
N VAL A 16 -0.95 8.24 7.43
CA VAL A 16 -0.60 9.56 6.92
C VAL A 16 -1.85 10.44 6.88
N MET A 17 -1.67 11.76 6.87
CA MET A 17 -2.77 12.73 6.70
C MET A 17 -2.67 13.43 5.33
N MET A 18 -3.78 13.49 4.59
CA MET A 18 -3.86 14.30 3.37
C MET A 18 -4.20 15.75 3.71
N VAL A 19 -3.20 16.63 3.69
CA VAL A 19 -3.37 18.06 4.05
C VAL A 19 -3.46 19.00 2.85
N GLY A 20 -3.20 18.51 1.63
CA GLY A 20 -3.20 19.33 0.42
C GLY A 20 -2.07 20.36 0.41
N LEU A 21 -2.26 21.47 -0.33
CA LEU A 21 -1.27 22.54 -0.50
C LEU A 21 -1.66 23.87 0.18
N GLU A 22 -2.78 23.87 0.91
CA GLU A 22 -3.26 25.06 1.59
C GLU A 22 -2.50 25.25 2.92
N LYS A 23 -1.95 26.45 3.13
CA LYS A 23 -1.02 26.73 4.24
C LYS A 23 -1.64 26.45 5.61
N SER A 24 -2.88 26.83 5.85
CA SER A 24 -3.53 26.62 7.15
C SER A 24 -3.70 25.14 7.47
N ARG A 25 -4.03 24.31 6.47
CA ARG A 25 -4.16 22.86 6.62
C ARG A 25 -2.82 22.17 6.84
N ILE A 26 -1.76 22.64 6.17
CA ILE A 26 -0.41 22.14 6.38
C ILE A 26 0.02 22.37 7.84
N ILE A 27 -0.21 23.58 8.38
CA ILE A 27 0.12 23.91 9.77
C ILE A 27 -0.65 23.01 10.75
N GLN A 28 -1.96 22.84 10.56
CA GLN A 28 -2.77 21.93 11.39
C GLN A 28 -2.25 20.49 11.39
N GLY A 29 -1.79 20.00 10.23
CA GLY A 29 -1.19 18.66 10.14
C GLY A 29 0.12 18.55 10.92
N ILE A 30 0.97 19.59 10.88
CA ILE A 30 2.21 19.64 11.65
C ILE A 30 1.92 19.61 13.15
N ASP A 31 0.97 20.43 13.63
CA ASP A 31 0.61 20.49 15.05
C ASP A 31 0.16 19.11 15.59
N ILE A 32 -0.58 18.34 14.78
CA ILE A 32 -0.97 16.96 15.13
C ILE A 32 0.27 16.05 15.20
N LEU A 33 1.17 16.15 14.22
CA LEU A 33 2.39 15.34 14.16
C LEU A 33 3.34 15.60 15.34
N GLU A 34 3.41 16.83 15.86
CA GLU A 34 4.24 17.17 17.02
C GLU A 34 3.84 16.37 18.28
N SER A 35 2.57 15.99 18.39
CA SER A 35 2.05 15.18 19.50
C SER A 35 2.10 13.66 19.25
N GLN A 36 2.47 13.24 18.04
CA GLN A 36 2.46 11.84 17.63
C GLN A 36 3.66 11.07 18.20
N LYS A 37 3.40 9.90 18.80
CA LYS A 37 4.44 8.98 19.29
C LYS A 37 4.59 7.78 18.35
N GLU A 38 5.72 7.09 18.42
CA GLU A 38 6.04 5.95 17.55
C GLU A 38 4.99 4.82 17.59
N ASP A 39 4.33 4.64 18.73
CA ASP A 39 3.33 3.60 18.99
C ASP A 39 1.86 4.07 18.81
N THR A 40 1.64 5.31 18.39
CA THR A 40 0.27 5.85 18.24
C THR A 40 -0.42 5.43 16.94
N LEU A 41 0.34 4.96 15.94
CA LEU A 41 -0.18 4.52 14.65
C LEU A 41 0.02 3.02 14.45
N LYS A 42 -0.94 2.40 13.77
CA LYS A 42 -0.80 1.03 13.30
C LYS A 42 0.03 0.99 12.03
N ARG A 43 0.83 -0.07 11.89
CA ARG A 43 1.55 -0.35 10.65
C ARG A 43 0.56 -0.84 9.59
N VAL A 44 0.66 -0.30 8.39
CA VAL A 44 -0.09 -0.77 7.23
C VAL A 44 0.24 -2.23 6.94
N GLU A 45 -0.76 -3.11 7.10
CA GLU A 45 -0.55 -4.56 7.05
C GLU A 45 -0.09 -5.08 5.68
N ASP A 46 -0.42 -4.35 4.61
CA ASP A 46 -0.04 -4.74 3.25
C ASP A 46 1.45 -4.57 2.99
N TYR A 47 2.13 -3.71 3.75
CA TYR A 47 3.58 -3.51 3.68
C TYR A 47 4.37 -4.38 4.66
N SER A 48 3.70 -5.21 5.47
CA SER A 48 4.33 -6.01 6.53
C SER A 48 4.25 -7.52 6.29
N LYS A 49 3.95 -7.97 5.07
CA LYS A 49 3.91 -9.41 4.76
C LYS A 49 5.34 -9.99 4.76
N PRO A 50 5.66 -10.98 5.62
CA PRO A 50 7.04 -11.44 5.81
C PRO A 50 7.54 -12.42 4.73
N ASN A 51 6.65 -13.01 3.94
CA ASN A 51 6.93 -14.15 3.07
C ASN A 51 6.67 -13.86 1.57
N VAL A 52 7.02 -12.66 1.11
CA VAL A 52 6.75 -12.23 -0.26
C VAL A 52 7.49 -13.12 -1.27
N SER A 53 8.76 -13.46 -1.00
CA SER A 53 9.57 -14.34 -1.86
C SER A 53 8.92 -15.70 -2.09
N GLU A 54 8.44 -16.34 -1.01
CA GLU A 54 7.80 -17.65 -1.06
C GLU A 54 6.48 -17.59 -1.83
N LYS A 55 5.71 -16.51 -1.66
CA LYS A 55 4.47 -16.29 -2.43
C LYS A 55 4.75 -16.17 -3.92
N VAL A 56 5.76 -15.38 -4.31
CA VAL A 56 6.11 -15.15 -5.72
C VAL A 56 6.49 -16.46 -6.40
N ILE A 57 7.34 -17.28 -5.79
CA ILE A 57 7.73 -18.59 -6.35
C ILE A 57 6.51 -19.49 -6.54
N ARG A 58 5.62 -19.55 -5.55
CA ARG A 58 4.38 -20.36 -5.64
C ARG A 58 3.45 -19.87 -6.75
N ILE A 59 3.31 -18.55 -6.93
CA ILE A 59 2.51 -17.96 -8.00
C ILE A 59 3.09 -18.33 -9.37
N ILE A 60 4.39 -18.12 -9.58
CA ILE A 60 5.05 -18.44 -10.86
C ILE A 60 4.85 -19.93 -11.19
N LEU A 61 5.15 -20.83 -10.25
CA LEU A 61 4.99 -22.27 -10.46
C LEU A 61 3.54 -22.63 -10.78
N SER A 62 2.57 -22.09 -10.03
CA SER A 62 1.14 -22.41 -10.22
C SER A 62 0.58 -21.91 -11.56
N TYR A 63 1.05 -20.77 -12.06
CA TYR A 63 0.48 -20.12 -13.23
C TYR A 63 1.24 -20.37 -14.53
N THR A 64 2.47 -20.90 -14.47
CA THR A 64 3.31 -21.08 -15.68
C THR A 64 2.60 -21.90 -16.75
N ASP A 65 2.12 -23.10 -16.42
CA ASP A 65 1.45 -23.98 -17.40
C ASP A 65 0.09 -23.43 -17.82
N TYR A 66 -0.64 -22.83 -16.87
CA TYR A 66 -1.92 -22.17 -17.15
C TYR A 66 -1.74 -21.07 -18.20
N VAL A 67 -0.76 -20.19 -18.03
CA VAL A 67 -0.46 -19.08 -18.95
C VAL A 67 0.03 -19.60 -20.29
N ASN A 68 0.93 -20.60 -20.31
CA ASN A 68 1.39 -21.24 -21.55
C ASN A 68 0.23 -21.80 -22.38
N LYS A 69 -0.74 -22.45 -21.73
CA LYS A 69 -1.92 -23.02 -22.40
C LYS A 69 -2.94 -21.95 -22.81
N THR A 70 -3.29 -21.03 -21.91
CA THR A 70 -4.46 -20.15 -22.09
C THR A 70 -4.13 -18.88 -22.85
N VAL A 71 -2.97 -18.28 -22.60
CA VAL A 71 -2.53 -17.03 -23.22
C VAL A 71 -1.70 -17.34 -24.46
N TRP A 72 -0.65 -18.16 -24.31
CA TRP A 72 0.31 -18.41 -25.40
C TRP A 72 -0.10 -19.52 -26.35
N LYS A 73 -1.15 -20.29 -26.04
CA LYS A 73 -1.62 -21.45 -26.84
C LYS A 73 -0.52 -22.44 -27.20
N LYS A 74 0.48 -22.60 -26.33
CA LYS A 74 1.52 -23.63 -26.48
C LYS A 74 0.88 -25.01 -26.23
N SER A 75 1.18 -25.95 -27.13
CA SER A 75 0.71 -27.35 -27.07
C SER A 75 1.59 -28.17 -26.13
#